data_AF-A0A7K7DE25-F1
#
_entry.id   AF-A0A7K7DE25-F1
#
_cell.length_a   1.000
_cell.length_b   1.000
_cell.length_c   1.000
_cell.angle_alpha   90.00
_cell.angle_beta   90.00
_cell.angle_gamma   90.00
#
_symmetry.space_group_name_H-M   'P 1'
#
loop_
_entity.id
_entity.type
_entity.pdbx_description
1 polymer ?
#
loop_
_entity_poly.entity_id
_entity_poly.type
_entity_poly.pdbx_seq_one_letter_code
_entity_poly.pdbx_strand_id
1 'polypeptide(L)'
;FTFTGIYTFESLIKILATGFCLNEFTFLRDPWNWLDFTVIVMAYVGAFSDLGSVSVLRTFRVLRALKTISVVPGLKIIVGALIQSVKKLADVMILTVFCLSVFALIGLQLFKGNLRQKCIRNT
;
A
#
# COMPACT_ATOMS: atom_id res chain seq x y z
N PHE A 1 -19.18 6.60 16.31
CA PHE A 1 -19.17 7.83 15.50
C PHE A 1 -18.47 9.00 16.20
N THR A 2 -18.64 9.21 17.50
CA THR A 2 -18.01 10.32 18.27
C THR A 2 -16.48 10.27 18.29
N PHE A 3 -15.88 9.12 18.60
CA PHE A 3 -14.42 8.97 18.59
C PHE A 3 -13.81 9.16 17.19
N THR A 4 -14.47 8.65 16.15
CA THR A 4 -14.02 8.84 14.76
C THR A 4 -14.06 10.32 14.38
N GLY A 5 -15.14 11.02 14.75
CA GLY A 5 -15.30 12.47 14.57
C GLY A 5 -14.19 13.29 15.23
N ILE A 6 -13.88 13.00 16.50
CA ILE A 6 -12.83 13.69 17.28
C ILE A 6 -11.46 13.49 16.63
N TYR A 7 -11.10 12.27 16.23
CA TYR A 7 -9.83 11.99 15.57
C TYR A 7 -9.75 12.57 14.14
N THR A 8 -10.86 12.64 13.41
CA THR A 8 -10.88 13.36 12.12
C THR A 8 -10.73 14.85 12.31
N PHE A 9 -11.37 15.45 13.32
CA PHE A 9 -11.30 16.89 13.56
C PHE A 9 -9.90 17.31 14.02
N GLU A 10 -9.25 16.54 14.89
CA GLU A 10 -7.86 16.78 15.31
C GLU A 10 -6.87 16.69 14.12
N SER A 11 -7.02 15.68 13.25
CA SER A 11 -6.24 15.58 12.02
C SER A 11 -6.53 16.73 11.06
N LEU A 12 -7.80 17.09 10.87
CA LEU A 12 -8.22 18.16 9.97
C LEU A 12 -7.68 19.52 10.44
N ILE A 13 -7.68 19.78 11.76
CA ILE A 13 -7.10 21.00 12.34
C ILE A 13 -5.58 21.03 12.13
N LYS A 14 -4.88 19.91 12.32
CA LYS A 14 -3.43 19.83 12.03
C LYS A 14 -3.12 20.07 10.54
N ILE A 15 -3.97 19.55 9.66
CA ILE A 15 -3.88 19.72 8.21
C ILE A 15 -4.16 21.19 7.80
N LEU A 16 -5.16 21.83 8.41
CA LEU A 16 -5.52 23.23 8.14
C LEU A 16 -4.53 24.22 8.76
N ALA A 17 -4.01 23.94 9.96
CA ALA A 17 -3.02 24.77 10.65
C ALA A 17 -1.65 24.76 9.95
N THR A 18 -1.33 23.70 9.20
CA THR A 18 -0.08 23.57 8.43
C THR A 18 -0.24 24.03 6.96
N GLY A 19 -1.44 24.46 6.56
CA GLY A 19 -1.72 25.04 5.23
C GLY A 19 -2.09 24.00 4.18
N PHE A 20 -3.31 24.11 3.64
CA PHE A 20 -3.85 23.13 2.69
C PHE A 20 -3.42 23.37 1.22
N CYS A 21 -3.16 24.61 0.78
CA CYS A 21 -2.81 24.87 -0.63
C CYS A 21 -2.32 26.29 -1.02
N LEU A 22 -2.28 27.30 -0.13
CA LEU A 22 -2.16 28.71 -0.56
C LEU A 22 -0.97 29.51 0.01
N ASN A 23 -0.05 28.92 0.75
CA ASN A 23 1.22 29.56 1.09
C ASN A 23 2.38 28.58 1.02
N GLU A 24 3.55 29.12 0.69
CA GLU A 24 4.84 28.59 0.23
C GLU A 24 5.47 27.36 0.93
N PHE A 25 4.80 26.71 1.89
CA PHE A 25 5.31 25.52 2.58
C PHE A 25 4.43 24.29 2.30
N THR A 26 4.79 23.61 1.22
CA THR A 26 4.08 22.52 0.57
C THR A 26 3.88 21.26 1.45
N PHE A 27 2.71 21.15 2.06
CA PHE A 27 2.19 19.94 2.77
C PHE A 27 2.27 18.64 1.93
N LEU A 28 2.35 18.74 0.60
CA LEU A 28 2.45 17.61 -0.35
C LEU A 28 3.87 17.06 -0.55
N ARG A 29 4.91 17.65 0.06
CA ARG A 29 6.30 17.18 -0.11
C ARG A 29 6.67 16.04 0.85
N ASP A 30 5.94 15.89 1.95
CA ASP A 30 6.16 14.84 2.93
C ASP A 30 5.31 13.58 2.65
N PRO A 31 5.92 12.41 2.34
CA PRO A 31 5.18 11.19 2.01
C PRO A 31 4.32 10.67 3.18
N TRP A 32 4.72 10.98 4.42
CA TRP A 32 3.98 10.65 5.64
C TRP A 32 2.62 11.34 5.73
N ASN A 33 2.54 12.50 5.12
CA ASN A 33 1.39 13.36 5.18
C ASN A 33 0.35 13.00 4.09
N TRP A 34 0.85 12.50 2.96
CA TRP A 34 0.06 11.81 1.94
C TRP A 34 -0.64 10.55 2.50
N LEU A 35 0.04 9.82 3.39
CA LEU A 35 -0.52 8.67 4.08
C LEU A 35 -1.67 9.06 5.03
N ASP A 36 -1.55 10.14 5.81
CA ASP A 36 -2.64 10.60 6.69
C ASP A 36 -3.88 11.00 5.89
N PHE A 37 -3.68 11.72 4.76
CA PHE A 37 -4.78 12.14 3.88
C PHE A 37 -5.52 10.95 3.25
N THR A 38 -4.78 9.97 2.71
CA THR A 38 -5.39 8.77 2.10
C THR A 38 -6.17 7.94 3.12
N VAL A 39 -5.68 7.80 4.36
CA VAL A 39 -6.41 7.09 5.43
C VAL A 39 -7.74 7.77 5.76
N ILE A 40 -7.79 9.10 5.81
CA ILE A 40 -9.00 9.87 6.11
C ILE A 40 -10.01 9.74 4.95
N VAL A 41 -9.57 9.96 3.71
CA VAL A 41 -10.44 9.82 2.52
C VAL A 41 -11.02 8.41 2.44
N MET A 42 -10.21 7.38 2.63
CA MET A 42 -10.66 5.98 2.60
C MET A 42 -11.61 5.64 3.76
N ALA A 43 -11.44 6.27 4.92
CA ALA A 43 -12.36 6.11 6.05
C ALA A 43 -13.74 6.74 5.79
N TYR A 44 -13.78 7.88 5.10
CA TYR A 44 -15.04 8.53 4.69
C TYR A 44 -15.73 7.75 3.58
N VAL A 45 -15.00 7.33 2.54
CA VAL A 45 -15.54 6.50 1.45
C VAL A 45 -16.15 5.20 2.01
N GLY A 46 -15.47 4.54 2.95
CA GLY A 46 -15.97 3.35 3.62
C GLY A 46 -17.15 3.55 4.57
N ALA A 47 -17.41 4.80 5.00
CA ALA A 47 -18.57 5.15 5.82
C ALA A 47 -19.79 5.54 4.95
N PHE A 48 -19.56 6.06 3.74
CA PHE A 48 -20.61 6.36 2.76
C PHE A 48 -21.03 5.14 1.94
N SER A 49 -20.15 4.15 1.78
CA SER A 49 -20.46 2.89 1.11
C SER A 49 -21.19 1.93 2.06
N ASP A 50 -22.48 2.17 2.30
CA ASP A 50 -23.38 1.22 2.98
C ASP A 50 -23.91 0.13 2.01
N LEU A 51 -23.45 0.14 0.76
CA LEU A 51 -23.92 -0.74 -0.30
C LEU A 51 -22.89 -1.85 -0.60
N GLY A 52 -23.11 -3.02 0.00
CA GLY A 52 -22.77 -4.32 -0.60
C GLY A 52 -21.29 -4.73 -0.71
N SER A 53 -20.93 -5.76 0.04
CA SER A 53 -20.00 -6.83 -0.41
C SER A 53 -18.56 -6.47 -0.81
N VAL A 54 -17.96 -5.39 -0.32
CA VAL A 54 -16.54 -5.11 -0.64
C VAL A 54 -15.63 -5.59 0.49
N SER A 55 -15.11 -6.83 0.38
CA SER A 55 -14.12 -7.37 1.33
C SER A 55 -12.89 -6.47 1.46
N VAL A 56 -12.57 -5.69 0.42
CA VAL A 56 -11.48 -4.70 0.38
C VAL A 56 -11.71 -3.58 1.40
N LEU A 57 -12.95 -3.14 1.63
CA LEU A 57 -13.28 -2.10 2.62
C LEU A 57 -12.97 -2.52 4.06
N ARG A 58 -12.99 -3.84 4.35
CA ARG A 58 -12.55 -4.35 5.66
C ARG A 58 -11.03 -4.29 5.80
N THR A 59 -10.30 -4.68 4.75
CA THR A 59 -8.83 -4.58 4.73
C THR A 59 -8.36 -3.12 4.89
N PHE A 60 -9.13 -2.15 4.38
CA PHE A 60 -8.81 -0.72 4.55
C PHE A 60 -8.83 -0.22 6.01
N ARG A 61 -9.52 -0.91 6.93
CA ARG A 61 -9.45 -0.58 8.36
C ARG A 61 -8.04 -0.75 8.94
N VAL A 62 -7.26 -1.68 8.39
CA VAL A 62 -5.87 -1.92 8.80
C VAL A 62 -4.97 -0.70 8.51
N LEU A 63 -5.29 0.10 7.48
CA LEU A 63 -4.55 1.34 7.22
C LEU A 63 -4.67 2.37 8.36
N ARG A 64 -5.71 2.30 9.20
CA ARG A 64 -5.77 3.15 10.41
C ARG A 64 -4.66 2.80 11.40
N ALA A 65 -4.23 1.55 11.47
CA ALA A 65 -3.10 1.14 12.30
C ALA A 65 -1.76 1.72 11.78
N LEU A 66 -1.66 1.96 10.47
CA LEU A 66 -0.50 2.64 9.87
C LEU A 66 -0.39 4.12 10.30
N LYS A 67 -1.49 4.75 10.76
CA LYS A 67 -1.46 6.10 11.33
C LYS A 67 -0.55 6.17 12.57
N THR A 68 -0.48 5.13 13.38
CA THR A 68 0.42 5.11 14.55
C THR A 68 1.88 5.28 14.15
N ILE A 69 2.26 4.83 12.95
CA ILE A 69 3.61 4.96 12.39
C ILE A 69 3.92 6.43 12.04
N SER A 70 2.93 7.21 11.58
CA SER A 70 3.09 8.62 11.27
C SER A 70 3.04 9.53 12.51
N VAL A 71 2.48 9.07 13.63
CA VAL A 71 2.40 9.83 14.88
C VAL A 71 3.65 9.66 15.74
N VAL A 72 4.29 8.48 15.71
CA VAL A 72 5.50 8.20 16.51
C VAL A 72 6.77 8.52 15.71
N PRO A 73 7.59 9.52 16.10
CA PRO A 73 8.76 9.93 15.34
C PRO A 73 9.82 8.82 15.20
N GLY A 74 9.95 7.93 16.19
CA GLY A 74 10.87 6.78 16.13
C GLY A 74 10.54 5.78 15.00
N LEU A 75 9.26 5.58 14.69
CA LEU A 75 8.84 4.64 13.64
C LEU A 75 9.14 5.16 12.23
N LYS A 76 9.08 6.48 12.03
CA LYS A 76 9.40 7.10 10.72
C LYS A 76 10.84 6.84 10.31
N ILE A 77 11.77 6.88 11.27
CA ILE A 77 13.20 6.64 11.03
C ILE A 77 13.42 5.20 10.58
N ILE A 78 12.77 4.23 11.25
CA ILE A 78 12.88 2.80 10.92
C ILE A 78 12.37 2.53 9.50
N VAL A 79 11.18 3.06 9.15
CA VAL A 79 10.61 2.89 7.81
C VAL A 79 11.45 3.59 6.74
N GLY A 80 11.99 4.77 7.04
CA GLY A 80 12.93 5.46 6.15
C GLY A 80 14.19 4.64 5.87
N ALA A 81 14.78 4.05 6.92
CA ALA A 81 15.93 3.15 6.78
C ALA A 81 15.58 1.88 5.99
N LEU A 82 14.40 1.30 6.19
CA LEU A 82 13.92 0.15 5.43
C LEU A 82 13.78 0.47 3.94
N ILE A 83 13.15 1.60 3.60
CA ILE A 83 12.98 2.04 2.21
C ILE A 83 14.35 2.29 1.56
N GLN A 84 15.30 2.87 2.30
CA GLN A 84 16.66 3.08 1.80
C GLN A 84 17.37 1.74 1.51
N SER A 85 17.19 0.74 2.38
CA SER A 85 17.71 -0.61 2.15
C SER A 85 17.09 -1.29 0.93
N VAL A 86 15.78 -1.15 0.73
CA VAL A 86 15.08 -1.68 -0.46
C VAL A 86 15.61 -1.04 -1.75
N LYS A 87 15.88 0.28 -1.74
CA LYS A 87 16.47 0.96 -2.90
C LYS A 87 17.83 0.38 -3.29
N LYS A 88 18.66 -0.01 -2.31
CA LYS A 88 19.95 -0.69 -2.58
C LYS A 88 19.77 -2.11 -3.13
N LEU A 89 18.68 -2.78 -2.79
CA LEU A 89 18.35 -4.11 -3.31
C LEU A 89 17.67 -4.05 -4.70
N ALA A 90 17.30 -2.87 -5.20
CA ALA A 90 16.62 -2.73 -6.48
C ALA A 90 17.43 -3.29 -7.65
N ASP A 91 18.74 -3.07 -7.68
CA ASP A 91 19.63 -3.60 -8.73
C ASP A 91 19.66 -5.14 -8.72
N VAL A 92 19.73 -5.74 -7.52
CA VAL A 92 19.70 -7.20 -7.36
C VAL A 92 18.33 -7.77 -7.76
N MET A 93 17.24 -7.06 -7.44
CA MET A 93 15.90 -7.44 -7.85
C MET A 93 15.74 -7.44 -9.38
N ILE A 94 16.29 -6.44 -10.07
CA ILE A 94 16.25 -6.36 -11.54
C ILE A 94 17.00 -7.56 -12.15
N LEU A 95 18.22 -7.85 -11.67
CA LEU A 95 18.99 -9.00 -12.11
C LEU A 95 18.24 -10.32 -11.86
N THR A 96 17.62 -10.45 -10.69
CA THR A 96 16.85 -11.64 -10.31
C THR A 96 15.64 -11.83 -11.22
N VAL A 97 14.87 -10.77 -11.48
CA VAL A 97 13.71 -10.82 -12.38
C VAL A 97 14.13 -11.17 -13.81
N PHE A 98 15.25 -10.62 -14.29
CA PHE A 98 15.80 -10.95 -15.60
C PHE A 98 16.22 -12.43 -15.69
N CYS A 99 16.92 -12.93 -14.67
CA CYS A 99 17.35 -14.33 -14.61
C CYS A 99 16.13 -15.28 -14.60
N LEU A 100 15.13 -14.99 -13.75
CA LEU A 100 13.90 -15.77 -13.67
C LEU A 100 13.11 -15.73 -14.97
N SER A 101 13.09 -14.61 -15.70
CA SER A 101 12.37 -14.52 -16.97
C SER A 101 13.01 -15.38 -18.06
N VAL A 102 14.34 -15.43 -18.16
CA VAL A 102 15.05 -16.32 -19.10
C VAL A 102 14.75 -17.78 -18.80
N PHE A 103 14.87 -18.21 -17.54
CA PHE A 103 14.53 -19.57 -17.14
C PHE A 103 13.04 -19.89 -17.36
N ALA A 104 12.14 -18.94 -17.12
CA ALA A 104 10.72 -19.10 -17.38
C ALA A 104 10.41 -19.30 -18.87
N LEU A 105 11.09 -18.58 -19.77
CA LEU A 105 10.92 -18.74 -21.22
C LEU A 105 11.41 -20.11 -21.71
N ILE A 106 12.57 -20.55 -21.21
CA ILE A 106 13.11 -21.89 -21.51
C ILE A 106 12.16 -22.97 -20.98
N GLY A 107 11.73 -22.84 -19.71
CA GLY A 107 10.80 -23.77 -19.08
C GLY A 107 9.44 -23.81 -19.78
N LEU A 108 8.93 -22.66 -20.24
CA LEU A 108 7.69 -22.61 -21.01
C LEU A 108 7.85 -23.37 -22.34
N GLN A 109 8.93 -23.16 -23.09
CA GLN A 109 9.13 -23.87 -24.35
C GLN A 109 9.27 -25.39 -24.16
N LEU A 110 9.93 -25.83 -23.08
CA LEU A 110 10.15 -27.25 -22.79
C LEU A 110 8.92 -27.95 -22.21
N PHE A 111 8.15 -27.29 -21.34
CA PHE A 111 7.10 -27.93 -20.54
C PHE A 111 5.67 -27.49 -20.91
N LYS A 112 5.49 -26.66 -21.93
CA LYS A 112 4.15 -26.24 -22.39
C LYS A 112 3.31 -27.46 -22.79
N GLY A 113 2.20 -27.66 -22.08
CA GLY A 113 1.24 -28.73 -22.36
C GLY A 113 1.62 -30.11 -21.82
N ASN A 114 2.88 -30.34 -21.46
CA ASN A 114 3.34 -31.64 -20.96
C ASN A 114 2.71 -31.99 -19.60
N LEU A 115 2.45 -30.99 -18.75
CA LEU A 115 1.80 -31.20 -17.44
C LEU A 115 0.29 -31.50 -17.52
N ARG A 116 -0.35 -31.42 -18.70
CA ARG A 116 -1.77 -31.79 -18.87
C ARG A 116 -1.98 -33.23 -19.35
N GLN A 117 -0.91 -33.99 -19.59
CA GLN A 117 -1.02 -35.39 -19.99
C GLN A 117 -1.70 -36.19 -18.86
N LYS A 118 -2.86 -36.78 -19.15
CA LYS A 118 -3.61 -37.65 -18.25
C LYS A 118 -3.96 -38.93 -19.01
N CYS A 119 -3.80 -40.08 -18.37
CA CYS A 119 -4.26 -41.34 -18.94
C CYS A 119 -5.79 -41.39 -18.89
N ILE A 120 -6.42 -41.62 -20.05
CA ILE A 120 -7.88 -41.76 -20.17
C ILE A 120 -8.17 -43.26 -20.35
N ARG A 121 -9.11 -43.81 -19.58
CA ARG A 121 -9.51 -45.21 -19.66
C ARG A 121 -10.35 -45.42 -20.93
N ASN A 122 -9.88 -46.27 -21.85
CA ASN A 122 -10.66 -46.64 -23.04
C ASN A 122 -11.87 -47.50 -22.59
N THR A 123 -13.09 -47.10 -22.94
CA THR A 123 -14.34 -47.84 -22.69
C THR A 123 -14.95 -48.20 -24.03
#